data_AF-A0A6C0JCR1-F1
#
_entry.id   AF-A0A6C0JCR1-F1
#
_cell.length_a   1.000
_cell.length_b   1.000
_cell.length_c   1.000
_cell.angle_alpha   90.00
_cell.angle_beta   90.00
_cell.angle_gamma   90.00
#
_symmetry.space_group_name_H-M   'P 1'
#
loop_
_entity.id
_entity.type
_entity.pdbx_description
1 polymer ?
#
loop_
_entity_poly.entity_id
_entity_poly.type
_entity_poly.pdbx_seq_one_letter_code
_entity_poly.pdbx_strand_id
1 'polypeptide(L)'
;MDVILERFAGRIDAKSVVALVEEIKNDYLGDGLQKEDIPPIVAKLMMTAAKFKKLAGPQKKKLTIAILYHLIEEIDEGEKDSEFEKILKTMVPPIIDGFAGMLKAKESIAGLFPCCMKPN
;
A
#
# COMPACT_ATOMS: atom_id res chain seq x y z
N MET A 1 -11.52 4.15 -8.21
CA MET A 1 -11.00 5.04 -7.14
C MET A 1 -12.05 5.57 -6.16
N ASP A 2 -13.14 6.20 -6.63
CA ASP A 2 -14.04 6.99 -5.77
C ASP A 2 -14.67 6.20 -4.61
N VAL A 3 -15.12 4.98 -4.88
CA VAL A 3 -15.66 4.06 -3.86
C VAL A 3 -14.67 3.81 -2.72
N ILE A 4 -13.37 3.73 -3.03
CA ILE A 4 -12.31 3.55 -2.03
C ILE A 4 -12.21 4.83 -1.19
N LEU A 5 -12.15 6.00 -1.82
CA LEU A 5 -12.04 7.28 -1.12
C LEU A 5 -13.24 7.53 -0.19
N GLU A 6 -14.45 7.26 -0.67
CA GLU A 6 -15.69 7.37 0.12
C GLU A 6 -15.66 6.46 1.35
N ARG A 7 -15.24 5.20 1.17
CA ARG A 7 -15.12 4.24 2.27
C ARG A 7 -14.21 4.74 3.39
N PHE A 8 -13.20 5.55 3.08
CA PHE A 8 -12.22 6.08 4.03
C PHE A 8 -12.39 7.59 4.32
N ALA A 9 -13.48 8.20 3.86
CA ALA A 9 -13.75 9.63 4.00
C ALA A 9 -13.62 10.12 5.45
N GLY A 10 -13.09 11.34 5.62
CA GLY A 10 -12.85 11.97 6.92
C GLY A 10 -11.71 11.37 7.75
N ARG A 11 -11.11 10.26 7.32
CA ARG A 11 -9.99 9.57 8.01
C ARG A 11 -8.68 9.60 7.25
N ILE A 12 -8.74 9.86 5.94
CA ILE A 12 -7.59 10.04 5.06
C ILE A 12 -7.59 11.45 4.49
N ASP A 13 -6.43 11.86 3.98
CA ASP A 13 -6.36 12.96 3.02
C ASP A 13 -6.51 12.38 1.61
N ALA A 14 -7.69 12.56 1.01
CA ALA A 14 -7.99 12.00 -0.30
C ALA A 14 -7.08 12.56 -1.39
N LYS A 15 -6.65 13.83 -1.29
CA LYS A 15 -5.80 14.45 -2.30
C LYS A 15 -4.42 13.80 -2.36
N SER A 16 -3.79 13.55 -1.22
CA SER A 16 -2.51 12.85 -1.19
C SER A 16 -2.61 11.40 -1.64
N VAL A 17 -3.72 10.72 -1.36
CA VAL A 17 -3.93 9.35 -1.85
C VAL A 17 -4.07 9.34 -3.37
N VAL A 18 -4.86 10.24 -3.95
CA VAL A 18 -5.00 10.35 -5.42
C VAL A 18 -3.66 10.69 -6.06
N ALA A 19 -2.93 11.68 -5.53
CA ALA A 19 -1.62 12.06 -6.06
C ALA A 19 -0.62 10.90 -6.05
N LEU A 20 -0.62 10.09 -4.98
CA LEU A 20 0.22 8.90 -4.90
C LEU A 20 -0.19 7.82 -5.91
N VAL A 21 -1.50 7.62 -6.11
CA VAL A 21 -1.99 6.69 -7.13
C VAL A 21 -1.51 7.14 -8.52
N GLU A 22 -1.69 8.41 -8.87
CA GLU A 22 -1.22 8.95 -10.16
C GLU A 22 0.30 8.84 -10.31
N GLU A 23 1.07 9.08 -9.25
CA GLU A 23 2.53 8.84 -9.25
C GLU A 23 2.84 7.37 -9.57
N ILE A 24 2.20 6.42 -8.90
CA ILE A 24 2.40 4.98 -9.15
C ILE A 24 1.99 4.62 -10.58
N LYS A 25 0.90 5.19 -11.10
CA LYS A 25 0.48 4.95 -12.49
C LYS A 25 1.54 5.40 -13.48
N ASN A 26 2.07 6.61 -13.31
CA ASN A 26 3.12 7.14 -14.17
C ASN A 26 4.43 6.35 -14.06
N ASP A 27 4.78 5.90 -12.86
CA ASP A 27 6.04 5.18 -12.60
C ASP A 27 6.01 3.73 -13.09
N TYR A 28 4.84 3.07 -13.10
CA TYR A 28 4.76 1.60 -13.26
C TYR A 28 3.76 1.11 -14.30
N LEU A 29 2.65 1.82 -14.56
CA LEU A 29 1.65 1.33 -15.51
C LEU A 29 2.03 1.65 -16.97
N GLY A 30 2.80 2.71 -17.21
CA GLY A 30 3.30 3.04 -18.56
C GLY A 30 4.24 1.98 -19.15
N ASP A 31 5.04 1.33 -18.30
CA ASP A 31 6.00 0.28 -18.68
C ASP A 31 5.44 -1.15 -18.48
N GLY A 32 4.21 -1.25 -17.98
CA GLY A 32 3.53 -2.50 -17.63
C GLY A 32 3.94 -3.00 -16.24
N LEU A 33 3.00 -3.00 -15.30
CA LEU A 33 3.25 -3.40 -13.90
C LEU A 33 3.78 -4.84 -13.81
N GLN A 34 4.97 -5.03 -13.25
CA GLN A 34 5.56 -6.35 -13.05
C GLN A 34 5.42 -6.84 -11.59
N LYS A 35 5.65 -8.15 -11.38
CA LYS A 35 5.58 -8.76 -10.04
C LYS A 35 6.63 -8.19 -9.08
N GLU A 36 7.77 -7.74 -9.61
CA GLU A 36 8.87 -7.11 -8.88
C GLU A 36 8.52 -5.71 -8.37
N ASP A 37 7.52 -5.06 -8.96
CA ASP A 37 7.08 -3.72 -8.59
C ASP A 37 6.09 -3.73 -7.41
N ILE A 38 5.47 -4.88 -7.13
CA ILE A 38 4.50 -5.00 -6.04
C ILE A 38 5.11 -4.65 -4.68
N PRO A 39 6.28 -5.19 -4.26
CA PRO A 39 6.90 -4.82 -2.99
C PRO A 39 7.18 -3.31 -2.82
N PRO A 40 7.85 -2.59 -3.75
CA PRO A 40 8.09 -1.17 -3.58
C PRO A 40 6.80 -0.34 -3.57
N ILE A 41 5.78 -0.69 -4.38
CA ILE A 41 4.48 -0.01 -4.36
C ILE A 41 3.77 -0.22 -3.01
N VAL A 42 3.74 -1.45 -2.49
CA VAL A 42 3.20 -1.74 -1.16
C VAL A 42 3.89 -0.90 -0.09
N ALA A 43 5.21 -0.76 -0.17
CA ALA A 43 5.98 0.06 0.77
C ALA A 43 5.54 1.53 0.73
N LYS A 44 5.49 2.15 -0.47
CA LYS A 44 5.03 3.54 -0.67
C LYS A 44 3.61 3.74 -0.11
N LEU A 45 2.69 2.84 -0.41
CA LEU A 45 1.30 2.88 0.05
C LEU A 45 1.19 2.72 1.57
N MET A 46 1.88 1.75 2.15
CA MET A 46 1.88 1.53 3.61
C MET A 46 2.49 2.70 4.37
N MET A 47 3.58 3.30 3.87
CA MET A 47 4.18 4.49 4.47
C MET A 47 3.24 5.70 4.40
N THR A 48 2.50 5.86 3.31
CA THR A 48 1.47 6.89 3.20
C THR A 48 0.31 6.62 4.15
N ALA A 49 -0.20 5.40 4.19
CA ALA A 49 -1.25 4.99 5.11
C ALA A 49 -0.84 5.14 6.58
N ALA A 50 0.44 4.97 6.90
CA ALA A 50 0.99 5.16 8.25
C ALA A 50 0.77 6.59 8.77
N LYS A 51 0.78 7.60 7.90
CA LYS A 51 0.54 9.02 8.23
C LYS A 51 -0.90 9.29 8.69
N PHE A 52 -1.86 8.45 8.30
CA PHE A 52 -3.27 8.60 8.68
C PHE A 52 -3.51 8.13 10.11
N LYS A 53 -3.43 9.07 11.07
CA LYS A 53 -3.60 8.80 12.51
C LYS A 53 -5.00 8.29 12.88
N LYS A 54 -6.02 8.60 12.07
CA LYS A 54 -7.42 8.18 12.27
C LYS A 54 -7.71 6.75 11.79
N LEU A 55 -6.73 6.07 11.19
CA LEU A 55 -6.86 4.68 10.77
C LEU A 55 -6.15 3.75 11.74
N ALA A 56 -6.86 2.72 12.22
CA ALA A 56 -6.23 1.61 12.93
C ALA A 56 -5.35 0.77 11.98
N GLY A 57 -4.38 0.03 12.50
CA GLY A 57 -3.48 -0.83 11.70
C GLY A 57 -4.20 -1.72 10.66
N PRO A 58 -5.26 -2.45 11.05
CA PRO A 58 -6.04 -3.25 10.10
C PRO A 58 -6.74 -2.41 9.02
N GLN A 59 -7.13 -1.17 9.32
CA GLN A 59 -7.75 -0.26 8.34
C GLN A 59 -6.72 0.28 7.36
N LYS A 60 -5.47 0.55 7.80
CA LYS A 60 -4.36 0.91 6.92
C LYS A 60 -4.06 -0.22 5.93
N LYS A 61 -3.98 -1.47 6.41
CA LYS A 61 -3.87 -2.67 5.55
C LYS A 61 -4.99 -2.73 4.51
N LYS A 62 -6.25 -2.54 4.92
CA LYS A 62 -7.40 -2.56 4.00
C LYS A 62 -7.33 -1.45 2.94
N LEU A 63 -6.88 -0.25 3.31
CA LEU A 63 -6.68 0.85 2.37
C LEU A 63 -5.61 0.49 1.32
N THR A 64 -4.45 -0.02 1.78
CA THR A 64 -3.36 -0.45 0.90
C THR A 64 -3.82 -1.53 -0.09
N ILE A 65 -4.51 -2.57 0.39
CA ILE A 65 -5.05 -3.64 -0.47
C ILE A 65 -6.01 -3.05 -1.51
N ALA A 66 -6.94 -2.20 -1.09
CA ALA A 66 -7.95 -1.64 -1.99
C ALA A 66 -7.32 -0.79 -3.10
N ILE A 67 -6.35 0.07 -2.76
CA ILE A 67 -5.64 0.89 -3.75
C ILE A 67 -4.85 0.00 -4.72
N LEU A 68 -4.13 -1.01 -4.20
CA LEU A 68 -3.30 -1.85 -5.05
C LEU A 68 -4.14 -2.77 -5.95
N TYR A 69 -5.28 -3.26 -5.49
CA TYR A 69 -6.21 -4.01 -6.33
C TYR A 69 -6.78 -3.13 -7.43
N HIS A 70 -7.13 -1.88 -7.12
CA HIS A 70 -7.57 -0.92 -8.13
C HIS A 70 -6.49 -0.65 -9.18
N LEU A 71 -5.23 -0.50 -8.77
CA LEU A 71 -4.11 -0.34 -9.71
C LEU A 71 -3.89 -1.58 -10.58
N ILE A 72 -4.08 -2.78 -10.02
CA ILE A 72 -3.96 -4.04 -10.78
C ILE A 72 -5.09 -4.17 -11.80
N GLU A 73 -6.32 -3.82 -11.43
CA GLU A 73 -7.49 -3.82 -12.34
C GLU A 73 -7.42 -2.76 -13.45
N GLU A 74 -6.48 -1.81 -13.36
CA GLU A 74 -6.22 -0.84 -14.42
C GLU A 74 -5.14 -1.30 -15.40
N ILE A 75 -4.55 -2.49 -15.23
CA ILE A 75 -3.54 -3.04 -16.15
C ILE A 75 -4.20 -3.48 -17.46
N ASP A 76 -5.22 -4.35 -17.37
CA ASP A 76 -5.91 -4.90 -18.53
C ASP A 76 -7.38 -4.42 -18.55
N GLU A 77 -7.89 -4.01 -19.71
CA GLU A 77 -9.30 -3.71 -19.86
C GLU A 77 -10.14 -5.00 -19.85
N GLY A 78 -11.08 -5.12 -18.90
CA GLY A 78 -11.99 -6.27 -18.86
C GLY A 78 -12.94 -6.28 -17.66
N GLU A 79 -14.02 -7.05 -17.78
CA GLU A 79 -14.97 -7.27 -16.66
C GLU A 79 -14.45 -8.27 -15.62
N LYS A 80 -13.44 -9.09 -15.99
CA LYS A 80 -12.92 -10.16 -15.15
C LYS A 80 -11.41 -10.06 -15.09
N ASP A 81 -10.89 -10.35 -13.90
CA ASP A 81 -9.45 -10.39 -13.69
C ASP A 81 -8.77 -11.34 -14.68
N SER A 82 -7.73 -10.83 -15.34
CA SER A 82 -6.81 -11.65 -16.13
C SER A 82 -6.06 -12.64 -15.23
N GLU A 83 -5.48 -13.72 -15.79
CA GLU A 83 -4.69 -14.65 -14.98
C GLU A 83 -3.48 -13.95 -14.34
N PHE A 84 -2.93 -12.94 -15.03
CA PHE A 84 -1.85 -12.12 -14.50
C PHE A 84 -2.31 -11.27 -13.32
N GLU A 85 -3.45 -10.59 -13.44
CA GLU A 85 -4.03 -9.80 -12.34
C GLU A 85 -4.36 -10.66 -11.12
N LYS A 86 -4.88 -11.88 -11.31
CA LYS A 86 -5.11 -12.83 -10.22
C LYS A 86 -3.82 -13.19 -9.50
N ILE A 87 -2.75 -13.48 -10.24
CA ILE A 87 -1.43 -13.78 -9.66
C ILE A 87 -0.97 -12.59 -8.82
N LEU A 88 -0.99 -11.36 -9.36
CA LEU A 88 -0.60 -10.16 -8.62
C LEU A 88 -1.45 -9.97 -7.36
N LYS A 89 -2.78 -10.09 -7.45
CA LYS A 89 -3.70 -9.94 -6.32
C LYS A 89 -3.44 -10.96 -5.21
N THR A 90 -2.97 -12.17 -5.53
CA THR A 90 -2.59 -13.19 -4.53
C THR A 90 -1.28 -12.88 -3.81
N MET A 91 -0.36 -12.16 -4.46
CA MET A 91 0.92 -11.76 -3.86
C MET A 91 0.77 -10.59 -2.89
N VAL A 92 -0.25 -9.74 -3.08
CA VAL A 92 -0.43 -8.51 -2.29
C VAL A 92 -0.59 -8.75 -0.78
N PRO A 93 -1.54 -9.60 -0.30
CA PRO A 93 -1.74 -9.79 1.14
C PRO A 93 -0.47 -10.23 1.91
N PRO A 94 0.28 -11.27 1.48
CA PRO A 94 1.47 -11.70 2.21
C PRO A 94 2.59 -10.65 2.23
N ILE A 95 2.75 -9.86 1.16
CA ILE A 95 3.73 -8.76 1.13
C ILE A 95 3.35 -7.69 2.17
N ILE A 96 2.07 -7.30 2.22
CA ILE A 96 1.61 -6.32 3.22
C ILE A 96 1.78 -6.85 4.65
N ASP A 97 1.51 -8.12 4.89
CA ASP A 97 1.71 -8.75 6.19
C ASP A 97 3.19 -8.79 6.59
N GLY A 98 4.08 -9.11 5.65
CA GLY A 98 5.53 -9.03 5.84
C GLY A 98 6.00 -7.63 6.23
N PHE A 99 5.55 -6.60 5.50
CA PHE A 99 5.86 -5.21 5.81
C PHE A 99 5.32 -4.79 7.18
N ALA A 100 4.08 -5.15 7.53
CA ALA A 100 3.51 -4.85 8.83
C ALA A 100 4.28 -5.53 9.96
N GLY A 101 4.73 -6.77 9.76
CA GLY A 101 5.60 -7.49 10.69
C GLY A 101 6.95 -6.79 10.88
N MET A 102 7.58 -6.37 9.78
CA MET A 102 8.86 -5.63 9.82
C MET A 102 8.74 -4.31 10.58
N LEU A 103 7.66 -3.54 10.37
CA LEU A 103 7.44 -2.28 11.09
C LEU A 103 7.27 -2.49 12.60
N LYS A 104 6.48 -3.50 13.01
CA LYS A 104 6.33 -3.86 14.42
C LYS A 104 7.65 -4.33 15.04
N ALA A 105 8.43 -5.14 14.32
CA ALA A 105 9.74 -5.58 14.79
C ALA A 105 10.69 -4.39 15.00
N LYS A 106 10.71 -3.43 14.07
CA LYS A 106 11.49 -2.19 14.19
C LYS A 106 11.08 -1.38 15.42
N GLU A 107 9.78 -1.20 15.66
CA GLU A 107 9.26 -0.49 16.83
C GLU A 107 9.66 -1.19 18.14
N SER A 108 9.53 -2.52 18.20
CA SER A 108 9.92 -3.32 19.36
C SER A 108 11.42 -3.23 19.65
N ILE A 109 12.27 -3.32 18.62
CA ILE A 109 13.74 -3.21 18.78
C ILE A 109 14.12 -1.81 19.25
N ALA A 110 13.51 -0.76 18.69
CA ALA A 110 13.74 0.61 19.12
C ALA A 110 13.32 0.84 20.59
N GLY A 111 12.25 0.18 21.04
CA GLY A 111 11.80 0.20 22.44
C GLY A 111 12.67 -0.59 23.41
N LEU A 112 13.36 -1.64 22.95
CA LEU A 112 14.28 -2.47 23.75
C LEU A 112 15.66 -1.83 23.95
N PHE A 113 16.11 -0.99 23.02
CA PHE A 113 17.41 -0.30 23.09
C PHE A 113 17.31 1.23 22.96
N PRO A 114 16.57 1.93 23.84
CA PRO A 114 16.38 3.37 23.75
C PRO A 114 17.67 4.17 23.96
N CYS A 115 18.71 3.60 24.60
CA CYS A 115 19.99 4.27 24.84
C CYS A 115 21.02 4.12 23.70
N CYS A 116 20.86 3.16 22.79
CA CYS A 116 21.86 2.87 21.73
C CYS A 116 21.47 3.39 20.33
N MET A 117 20.26 3.93 20.15
CA MET A 117 19.75 4.37 18.85
C MET A 117 19.30 5.84 18.80
N LYS A 118 19.82 6.70 19.70
CA LYS A 118 19.65 8.15 19.53
C LYS A 118 20.57 8.60 18.39
N PRO A 119 20.05 9.18 17.30
CA PRO A 119 20.91 9.85 16.34
C PRO A 119 21.51 11.08 17.03
N ASN A 120 22.83 11.26 16.88
CA ASN A 120 23.50 12.53 17.17
C ASN A 120 22.97 13.62 16.23
#